data_AF-A0A959UZW6-F1
#
_entry.id   AF-A0A959UZW6-F1
#
_cell.length_a   1.000
_cell.length_b   1.000
_cell.length_c   1.000
_cell.angle_alpha   90.00
_cell.angle_beta   90.00
_cell.angle_gamma   90.00
#
_symmetry.space_group_name_H-M   'P 1'
#
loop_
_entity.id
_entity.type
_entity.pdbx_description
1 polymer ?
#
loop_
_entity_poly.entity_id
_entity_poly.type
_entity_poly.pdbx_seq_one_letter_code
_entity_poly.pdbx_strand_id
1 'polypeptide(L)'
;MFEPRRRPSPFYPLLVALSLVAGLFIGRDMAGDAGGPLTVFNLRKPTSSDKIGQVVDLIDAQYVDSVAKDQLVDEVLQDLLQRLDPHSYYISAAELRAAQEPL
;
A
#
# COMPACT_ATOMS: atom_id res chain seq x y z
N MET A 1 23.32 23.94 -46.03
CA MET A 1 24.35 23.65 -45.00
C MET A 1 24.00 22.32 -44.37
N PHE A 2 24.86 21.30 -44.47
CA PHE A 2 24.64 20.00 -43.84
C PHE A 2 25.41 19.98 -42.52
N GLU A 3 24.71 19.92 -41.39
CA GLU A 3 25.36 19.82 -40.08
C GLU A 3 25.92 18.40 -39.88
N PRO A 4 27.13 18.26 -39.32
CA PRO A 4 27.73 16.96 -39.08
C PRO A 4 26.93 16.21 -38.00
N ARG A 5 26.35 15.06 -38.37
CA ARG A 5 25.66 14.15 -37.45
C ARG A 5 26.68 13.63 -36.42
N ARG A 6 26.72 14.26 -35.23
CA ARG A 6 27.50 13.77 -34.09
C ARG A 6 26.97 12.39 -33.73
N ARG A 7 27.80 11.36 -33.88
CA ARG A 7 27.48 10.03 -33.37
C ARG A 7 27.50 10.13 -31.84
N PRO A 8 26.38 9.90 -31.13
CA PRO A 8 26.41 9.90 -29.69
C PRO A 8 27.39 8.82 -29.24
N SER A 9 28.36 9.19 -28.40
CA SER A 9 29.30 8.21 -27.87
C SER A 9 28.53 7.21 -26.99
N PRO A 10 28.93 5.92 -26.96
CA PRO A 10 28.25 4.88 -26.18
C PRO A 10 28.23 5.15 -24.67
N PHE A 11 28.98 6.15 -24.18
CA PHE A 11 29.08 6.50 -22.77
C PHE A 11 27.88 7.28 -22.25
N TYR A 12 27.17 8.04 -23.09
CA TYR A 12 25.98 8.79 -22.68
C TYR A 12 24.85 7.90 -22.13
N PRO A 13 24.41 6.82 -22.81
CA PRO A 13 23.36 5.95 -22.27
C PRO A 13 23.80 5.24 -20.98
N LEU A 14 25.09 4.92 -20.84
CA LEU A 14 25.65 4.28 -19.65
C LEU A 14 25.64 5.21 -18.43
N LEU A 15 25.97 6.50 -18.62
CA LEU A 15 25.85 7.52 -17.58
C LEU A 15 24.41 7.72 -17.12
N VAL A 16 23.45 7.77 -18.06
CA VAL A 16 22.02 7.91 -17.73
C VAL A 16 21.50 6.69 -16.98
N ALA A 17 21.88 5.48 -17.40
CA ALA A 17 21.52 4.25 -16.70
C ALA A 17 22.06 4.23 -15.26
N LEU A 18 23.33 4.62 -15.07
CA LEU A 18 23.95 4.68 -13.74
C LEU A 18 23.23 5.71 -12.83
N SER A 19 22.91 6.89 -13.37
CA SER A 19 22.15 7.91 -12.65
C SER A 19 20.75 7.44 -12.26
N LEU A 20 20.05 6.74 -13.15
CA LEU A 20 18.75 6.14 -12.87
C LEU A 20 18.83 5.10 -11.75
N VAL A 21 19.81 4.19 -11.83
CA VAL A 21 20.01 3.15 -10.79
C VAL A 21 20.30 3.78 -9.43
N ALA A 22 21.18 4.79 -9.39
CA ALA A 22 21.49 5.51 -8.16
C ALA A 22 20.25 6.23 -7.60
N GLY A 23 19.48 6.91 -8.44
CA GLY A 23 18.25 7.58 -8.05
C GLY A 23 17.19 6.61 -7.50
N LEU A 24 17.03 5.44 -8.13
CA LEU A 24 16.11 4.40 -7.68
C LEU A 24 16.54 3.79 -6.34
N PHE A 25 17.84 3.57 -6.17
CA PHE A 25 18.39 2.98 -4.95
C PHE A 25 18.14 3.88 -3.74
N ILE A 26 18.34 5.19 -3.90
CA ILE A 26 18.07 6.19 -2.86
C ILE A 26 16.56 6.38 -2.66
N GLY A 27 15.77 6.42 -3.73
CA GLY A 27 14.32 6.65 -3.66
C GLY A 27 13.51 5.47 -3.08
N ARG A 28 14.10 4.27 -2.98
CA ARG A 28 13.42 3.05 -2.51
C ARG A 28 12.92 3.18 -1.07
N ASP A 29 13.71 3.75 -0.18
CA ASP A 29 13.36 3.86 1.25
C ASP A 29 12.38 5.02 1.54
N MET A 30 12.19 5.94 0.59
CA MET A 30 11.20 7.03 0.67
C MET A 30 9.82 6.65 0.09
N ALA A 31 9.76 5.61 -0.73
CA ALA A 31 8.53 5.09 -1.31
C ALA A 31 7.86 4.09 -0.32
N GLY A 32 7.41 4.59 0.83
CA GLY A 32 6.54 3.81 1.73
C GLY A 32 5.21 3.50 1.05
N ASP A 33 4.62 2.31 1.34
CA ASP A 33 3.35 1.66 0.90
C ASP A 33 2.78 1.92 -0.51
N ALA A 34 2.89 3.12 -1.04
CA ALA A 34 2.85 3.44 -2.47
C ALA A 34 4.13 2.92 -3.14
N GLY A 35 4.10 1.63 -3.49
CA GLY A 35 5.19 0.89 -4.11
C GLY A 35 6.07 1.73 -5.06
N GLY A 36 7.39 1.60 -4.88
CA GLY A 36 8.38 2.36 -5.64
C GLY A 36 8.28 2.17 -7.17
N PRO A 37 9.02 2.96 -7.97
CA PRO A 37 8.94 2.98 -9.43
C PRO A 37 9.02 1.60 -10.11
N LEU A 38 9.70 0.62 -9.50
CA LEU A 38 9.74 -0.77 -9.98
C LEU A 38 8.39 -1.49 -9.88
N THR A 39 7.54 -1.14 -8.93
CA THR A 39 6.17 -1.69 -8.79
C THR A 39 5.21 -1.11 -9.83
N VAL A 40 5.50 0.07 -10.39
CA VAL A 40 4.68 0.69 -11.45
C VAL A 40 4.90 -0.02 -12.80
N PHE A 41 6.11 -0.55 -13.03
CA PHE A 41 6.44 -1.40 -14.19
C PHE A 41 6.02 -2.86 -14.02
N ASN A 42 5.86 -3.33 -12.78
CA ASN A 42 5.17 -4.57 -12.51
C ASN A 42 3.68 -4.32 -12.67
N LEU A 43 3.19 -4.54 -13.90
CA LEU A 43 1.78 -4.60 -14.29
C LEU A 43 0.90 -5.00 -13.09
N ARG A 44 0.37 -3.99 -12.38
CA ARG A 44 -0.32 -4.12 -11.11
C ARG A 44 -1.54 -4.99 -11.37
N LYS A 45 -1.41 -6.30 -11.18
CA LYS A 45 -2.56 -7.21 -11.16
C LYS A 45 -3.37 -6.73 -9.96
N PRO A 46 -4.56 -6.16 -10.15
CA PRO A 46 -5.36 -5.71 -9.02
C PRO A 46 -5.67 -6.95 -8.19
N THR A 47 -4.95 -7.12 -7.09
CA THR A 47 -5.21 -8.19 -6.14
C THR A 47 -6.46 -7.80 -5.36
N SER A 48 -7.22 -8.78 -4.88
CA SER A 48 -8.42 -8.52 -4.08
C SER A 48 -8.11 -7.68 -2.82
N SER A 49 -6.86 -7.74 -2.33
CA SER A 49 -6.36 -6.94 -1.21
C SER A 49 -6.31 -5.43 -1.52
N ASP A 50 -5.95 -5.05 -2.75
CA ASP A 50 -5.90 -3.65 -3.20
C ASP A 50 -7.32 -3.03 -3.20
N LYS A 51 -8.36 -3.83 -3.44
CA LYS A 51 -9.76 -3.37 -3.44
C LYS A 51 -10.27 -3.06 -2.03
N ILE A 52 -9.93 -3.90 -1.05
CA ILE A 52 -10.33 -3.68 0.35
C ILE A 52 -9.63 -2.44 0.90
N GLY A 53 -8.32 -2.31 0.67
CA GLY A 53 -7.56 -1.11 1.06
C GLY A 53 -8.13 0.16 0.45
N GLN A 54 -8.43 0.15 -0.85
CA GLN A 54 -9.01 1.31 -1.52
C GLN A 54 -10.41 1.70 -0.99
N VAL A 55 -11.23 0.73 -0.60
CA VAL A 55 -12.54 1.02 0.03
C VAL A 55 -12.36 1.60 1.42
N VAL A 56 -11.44 1.08 2.22
CA VAL A 56 -11.13 1.62 3.56
C VAL A 56 -10.58 3.04 3.46
N ASP A 57 -9.67 3.29 2.52
CA ASP A 57 -9.12 4.63 2.26
C ASP A 57 -10.22 5.61 1.77
N LEU A 58 -11.16 5.14 0.96
CA LEU A 58 -12.28 5.95 0.46
C LEU A 58 -13.24 6.33 1.61
N ILE A 59 -13.54 5.38 2.49
CA ILE A 59 -14.36 5.62 3.67
C ILE A 59 -13.65 6.63 4.58
N ASP A 60 -12.35 6.49 4.82
CA ASP A 60 -11.60 7.47 5.61
C ASP A 60 -11.62 8.88 5.00
N ALA A 61 -11.34 8.98 3.69
CA ALA A 61 -11.12 10.27 3.04
C ALA A 61 -12.42 11.04 2.76
N GLN A 62 -13.55 10.35 2.59
CA GLN A 62 -14.81 10.96 2.13
C GLN A 62 -15.95 10.89 3.15
N TYR A 63 -15.81 10.17 4.25
CA TYR A 63 -16.86 10.13 5.24
C TYR A 63 -16.85 11.42 6.08
N VAL A 64 -18.02 12.07 6.08
CA VAL A 64 -18.21 13.43 6.60
C VAL A 64 -18.26 13.49 8.13
N ASP A 65 -18.50 12.35 8.79
CA ASP A 65 -18.42 12.20 10.24
C ASP A 65 -17.12 11.54 10.67
N SER A 66 -16.58 11.93 11.83
CA SER A 66 -15.43 11.30 12.47
C SER A 66 -15.80 9.90 12.97
N VAL A 67 -15.96 8.94 12.07
CA VAL A 67 -16.16 7.53 12.47
C VAL A 67 -14.83 7.01 12.97
N ALA A 68 -14.80 6.46 14.18
CA ALA A 68 -13.62 5.78 14.69
C ALA A 68 -13.38 4.54 13.79
N LYS A 69 -12.37 4.61 12.91
CA LYS A 69 -12.00 3.52 12.00
C LYS A 69 -11.93 2.17 12.71
N ASP A 70 -11.35 2.19 13.91
CA ASP A 70 -11.17 1.00 14.73
C ASP A 70 -12.51 0.32 15.05
N GLN A 71 -13.56 1.10 15.35
CA GLN A 71 -14.90 0.58 15.62
C GLN A 71 -15.55 0.00 14.35
N LEU A 72 -15.39 0.69 13.21
CA LEU A 72 -15.95 0.22 11.95
C LEU A 72 -15.29 -1.08 11.48
N VAL A 73 -13.98 -1.20 11.67
CA VAL A 73 -13.23 -2.42 11.33
C VAL A 73 -13.66 -3.57 12.24
N ASP A 74 -13.79 -3.34 13.54
CA ASP A 74 -14.22 -4.35 14.50
C ASP A 74 -15.65 -4.86 14.20
N GLU A 75 -16.58 -3.95 13.86
CA GLU A 75 -17.94 -4.31 13.46
C GLU A 75 -17.99 -5.15 12.18
N VAL A 76 -17.21 -4.76 11.16
CA VAL A 76 -17.14 -5.49 9.89
C VAL A 76 -16.51 -6.87 10.08
N LEU A 77 -15.45 -6.97 10.88
CA LEU A 77 -14.81 -8.25 11.18
C LEU A 77 -15.77 -9.19 11.92
N GLN A 78 -16.53 -8.66 12.88
CA GLN A 78 -17.54 -9.41 13.61
C GLN A 78 -18.64 -9.95 12.68
N ASP A 79 -19.21 -9.11 11.80
CA ASP A 79 -20.26 -9.51 10.86
C ASP A 79 -19.74 -10.54 9.83
N LEU A 80 -18.51 -10.37 9.33
CA LEU A 80 -17.89 -11.33 8.41
C LEU A 80 -17.65 -12.69 9.07
N LEU A 81 -17.14 -12.71 10.31
CA LEU A 81 -16.89 -13.95 11.05
C LEU A 81 -18.20 -14.68 11.38
N GLN A 82 -19.22 -13.97 11.86
CA GLN A 82 -20.54 -14.54 12.15
C GLN A 82 -21.20 -15.16 10.91
N ARG A 83 -21.02 -14.56 9.73
CA ARG A 83 -21.53 -15.11 8.46
C ARG A 83 -20.77 -16.34 8.00
N LEU A 84 -19.48 -16.46 8.33
CA LEU A 84 -18.65 -17.60 7.94
C LEU A 84 -18.86 -18.79 8.89
N ASP A 85 -18.98 -18.50 10.18
CA ASP A 85 -19.23 -19.47 11.24
C ASP A 85 -19.96 -18.79 12.42
N PRO A 86 -21.19 -19.19 12.77
CA PRO A 86 -21.97 -18.59 13.85
C PRO A 86 -21.34 -18.77 15.24
N HIS A 87 -20.35 -19.65 15.39
CA HIS A 87 -19.63 -19.85 16.64
C HIS A 87 -18.32 -19.05 16.71
N SER A 88 -17.91 -18.42 15.61
CA SER A 88 -16.71 -17.59 15.59
C SER A 88 -17.05 -16.16 16.06
N TYR A 89 -16.22 -15.63 16.96
CA TYR A 89 -16.37 -14.29 17.54
C TYR A 89 -15.05 -13.52 17.42
N TYR A 90 -15.11 -12.27 16.98
CA TYR A 90 -13.95 -11.38 16.93
C TYR A 90 -13.68 -10.81 18.32
N ILE A 91 -12.45 -10.94 18.81
CA ILE A 91 -12.04 -10.34 20.09
C ILE A 91 -11.06 -9.21 19.79
N SER A 92 -11.41 -7.98 20.18
CA SER A 92 -10.54 -6.82 19.95
C SER A 92 -9.30 -6.87 20.84
N ALA A 93 -8.25 -6.13 20.47
CA ALA A 93 -7.04 -6.04 21.29
C ALA A 93 -7.32 -5.45 22.69
N ALA A 94 -8.32 -4.56 22.80
CA ALA A 94 -8.75 -4.01 24.07
C ALA A 94 -9.45 -5.07 24.94
N GLU A 95 -10.35 -5.86 24.35
CA GLU A 95 -11.03 -6.97 25.03
C GLU A 95 -10.07 -8.08 25.45
N LEU A 96 -9.10 -8.42 24.60
CA LEU A 96 -8.05 -9.39 24.94
C LEU A 96 -7.21 -8.93 26.13
N ARG A 97 -6.87 -7.63 26.20
CA ARG A 97 -6.15 -7.07 27.35
C ARG A 97 -7.01 -7.11 28.60
N ALA A 98 -8.26 -6.69 28.53
CA ALA A 98 -9.19 -6.73 29.66
C ALA A 98 -9.42 -8.16 30.17
N ALA A 99 -9.44 -9.17 29.29
CA ALA A 99 -9.58 -10.57 29.67
C ALA A 99 -8.28 -11.18 30.26
N GLN A 100 -7.13 -10.59 29.96
CA GLN A 100 -5.82 -11.02 30.46
C GLN A 100 -5.39 -10.30 31.75
N GLU A 101 -6.10 -9.24 32.15
CA GLU A 101 -5.87 -8.59 33.42
C GLU A 101 -6.28 -9.52 34.58
N PRO A 102 -5.37 -9.89 35.49
CA PRO A 102 -5.71 -10.68 36.66
C PRO A 102 -6.63 -9.87 37.59
N LEU A 103 -7.71 -10.51 38.03
CA LEU A 103 -8.62 -9.99 39.07
C LEU A 103 -7.88 -9.58 40.36
#